data_AF-A0A1Q8S214-F1
#
_entry.id   AF-A0A1Q8S214-F1
#
_cell.length_a   1.000
_cell.length_b   1.000
_cell.length_c   1.000
_cell.angle_alpha   90.00
_cell.angle_beta   90.00
_cell.angle_gamma   90.00
#
_symmetry.space_group_name_H-M   'P 1'
#
loop_
_entity.id
_entity.type
_entity.pdbx_description
1 polymer ?
#
loop_
_entity_poly.entity_id
_entity_poly.type
_entity_poly.pdbx_seq_one_letter_code
_entity_poly.pdbx_strand_id
1 'polypeptide(L)'
;MDLIVCSNDNSFGPAVRDCANRGNFDFTISFERLLFDVTPSAVFLVLVTRRLDSLVRASRTVHGKELQALKLGLTVTHAILRVVLMCITASAGAWLRTLFVAADALGLVAAVLVIVLSALEHSRSPRPSILLGLYLCLTTPLDAVSSRTLWLAAGNSVARLGASIRTAATVFKLVIALAEAWPKSRWFTSSHDPATDSPENVAGPYSLATFSWLYPLFLTGYRKAITTGDLFTLDKSLSSATVREKLQAFGLNSAVSHDTKSRFSLLGSLSKALIASFFNPILPRLVLATLTLFQPLLIQSVTQYLDKPAIDRRSEVGYGLIAAAGLLHIGIALSGAFYWYLHERYPSSFALFRIILSATRGAG
;
A
#
# COMPACT_ATOMS: atom_id res chain seq x y z
N MET A 1 10.03 13.76 -27.53
CA MET A 1 8.97 12.76 -27.80
C MET A 1 7.85 13.44 -28.58
N ASP A 2 7.44 12.86 -29.70
CA ASP A 2 6.18 13.26 -30.35
C ASP A 2 5.18 12.12 -30.16
N LEU A 3 4.12 12.42 -29.40
CA LEU A 3 3.02 11.50 -29.17
C LEU A 3 1.93 11.76 -30.21
N ILE A 4 1.24 10.71 -30.63
CA ILE A 4 0.01 10.87 -31.43
C ILE A 4 -1.09 11.27 -30.45
N VAL A 5 -1.26 12.58 -30.34
CA VAL A 5 -2.22 13.24 -29.46
C VAL A 5 -3.61 13.17 -30.06
N CYS A 6 -4.60 12.86 -29.23
CA CYS A 6 -6.01 12.92 -29.57
C CYS A 6 -6.62 14.23 -29.04
N SER A 7 -7.66 14.74 -29.71
CA SER A 7 -8.18 16.10 -29.53
C SER A 7 -8.51 16.47 -28.08
N ASN A 8 -8.88 15.49 -27.26
CA ASN A 8 -9.32 15.67 -25.88
C ASN A 8 -8.29 15.25 -24.82
N ASP A 9 -7.04 14.94 -25.19
CA ASP A 9 -6.01 14.47 -24.25
C ASP A 9 -5.64 15.48 -23.16
N ASN A 10 -5.90 16.77 -23.38
CA ASN A 10 -5.68 17.84 -22.41
C ASN A 10 -6.82 17.98 -21.40
N SER A 11 -8.01 17.46 -21.70
CA SER A 11 -9.18 17.64 -20.85
C SER A 11 -9.09 16.77 -19.60
N PHE A 12 -9.69 17.27 -18.52
CA PHE A 12 -9.92 16.45 -17.34
C PHE A 12 -11.13 15.55 -17.58
N GLY A 13 -10.90 14.39 -18.18
CA GLY A 13 -11.95 13.42 -18.48
C GLY A 13 -11.40 11.99 -18.59
N PRO A 14 -12.11 10.98 -18.06
CA PRO A 14 -11.59 9.62 -18.05
C PRO A 14 -11.68 8.92 -19.41
N ALA A 15 -12.41 9.42 -20.39
CA ALA A 15 -12.55 8.76 -21.69
C ALA A 15 -12.02 9.65 -22.81
N VAL A 16 -11.10 9.10 -23.62
CA VAL A 16 -10.69 9.72 -24.88
C VAL A 16 -11.83 9.62 -25.90
N ARG A 17 -12.05 10.70 -26.65
CA ARG A 17 -13.04 10.77 -27.74
C ARG A 17 -12.32 10.83 -29.09
N ASP A 18 -12.93 10.24 -30.11
CA ASP A 18 -12.55 10.33 -31.52
C ASP A 18 -11.06 10.06 -31.80
N CYS A 19 -10.54 9.01 -31.18
CA CYS A 19 -9.13 8.62 -31.24
C CYS A 19 -8.97 7.26 -31.90
N ALA A 20 -8.73 7.28 -33.22
CA ALA A 20 -8.61 6.08 -34.06
C ALA A 20 -7.53 5.10 -33.55
N ASN A 21 -6.39 5.62 -33.06
CA ASN A 21 -5.26 4.80 -32.63
C ASN A 21 -5.43 4.14 -31.24
N ARG A 22 -6.35 4.64 -30.40
CA ARG A 22 -6.62 4.13 -29.04
C ARG A 22 -8.05 3.59 -28.86
N GLY A 23 -8.81 3.47 -29.94
CA GLY A 23 -10.12 2.80 -29.96
C GLY A 23 -11.19 3.40 -29.03
N ASN A 24 -11.03 4.64 -28.56
CA ASN A 24 -11.89 5.31 -27.56
C ASN A 24 -12.09 4.53 -26.24
N PHE A 25 -11.13 3.66 -25.88
CA PHE A 25 -11.17 2.88 -24.65
C PHE A 25 -10.24 3.46 -23.56
N ASP A 26 -9.14 4.08 -23.96
CA ASP A 26 -8.12 4.56 -23.03
C ASP A 26 -8.52 5.88 -22.32
N PHE A 27 -7.85 6.12 -21.20
CA PHE A 27 -7.96 7.37 -20.46
C PHE A 27 -7.22 8.50 -21.19
N THR A 28 -7.63 9.75 -20.92
CA THR A 28 -6.89 10.91 -21.42
C THR A 28 -5.52 10.95 -20.75
N ILE A 29 -4.50 11.36 -21.52
CA ILE A 29 -3.12 11.39 -21.04
C ILE A 29 -3.00 12.28 -19.79
N SER A 30 -3.67 13.44 -19.76
CA SER A 30 -3.68 14.33 -18.59
C SER A 30 -4.29 13.67 -17.36
N PHE A 31 -5.39 12.93 -17.52
CA PHE A 31 -6.03 12.21 -16.42
C PHE A 31 -5.14 11.11 -15.86
N GLU A 32 -4.50 10.31 -16.71
CA GLU A 32 -3.56 9.27 -16.26
C GLU A 32 -2.40 9.90 -15.47
N ARG A 33 -1.77 10.98 -15.98
CA ARG A 33 -0.65 11.61 -15.27
C ARG A 33 -1.07 12.19 -13.92
N LEU A 34 -2.23 12.82 -13.84
CA LEU A 34 -2.68 13.41 -12.57
C LEU A 34 -3.12 12.34 -11.56
N LEU A 35 -3.92 11.37 -11.99
CA LEU A 35 -4.53 10.41 -11.08
C LEU A 35 -3.63 9.21 -10.79
N PHE A 36 -2.84 8.75 -11.77
CA PHE A 36 -2.01 7.54 -11.64
C PHE A 36 -0.58 7.84 -11.20
N ASP A 37 0.02 8.96 -11.63
CA ASP A 37 1.38 9.34 -11.22
C ASP A 37 1.36 10.33 -10.03
N VAL A 38 0.70 11.49 -10.19
CA VAL A 38 0.80 12.60 -9.23
C VAL A 38 0.11 12.27 -7.90
N THR A 39 -1.14 11.81 -7.96
CA THR A 39 -1.97 11.58 -6.76
C THR A 39 -1.35 10.54 -5.81
N PRO A 40 -0.94 9.33 -6.27
CA PRO A 40 -0.36 8.34 -5.38
C PRO A 40 1.00 8.77 -4.84
N SER A 41 1.80 9.49 -5.64
CA SER A 41 3.10 10.02 -5.21
C SER A 41 2.96 11.10 -4.13
N ALA A 42 1.99 12.01 -4.28
CA ALA A 42 1.70 13.05 -3.29
C ALA A 42 1.23 12.46 -1.96
N VAL A 43 0.31 11.49 -2.01
CA VAL A 43 -0.16 10.78 -0.81
C VAL A 43 1.00 10.04 -0.14
N PHE A 44 1.83 9.34 -0.93
CA PHE A 44 3.00 8.63 -0.42
C PHE A 44 3.98 9.57 0.28
N LEU A 45 4.29 10.74 -0.30
CA LEU A 45 5.16 11.75 0.30
C LEU A 45 4.70 12.15 1.71
N VAL A 46 3.41 12.45 1.88
CA VAL A 46 2.84 12.85 3.18
C VAL A 46 2.91 11.71 4.20
N LEU A 47 2.66 10.47 3.78
CA LEU A 47 2.68 9.32 4.69
C LEU A 47 4.12 8.90 5.05
N VAL A 48 5.04 8.98 4.10
CA VAL A 48 6.44 8.59 4.26
C VAL A 48 7.16 9.49 5.24
N THR A 49 6.96 10.81 5.18
CA THR A 49 7.63 11.75 6.11
C THR A 49 7.38 11.39 7.57
N ARG A 50 6.13 11.11 7.94
CA ARG A 50 5.76 10.63 9.29
C ARG A 50 6.42 9.30 9.63
N ARG A 51 6.48 8.38 8.67
CA ARG A 51 7.06 7.05 8.87
C ARG A 51 8.57 7.12 9.04
N LEU A 52 9.26 7.93 8.24
CA LEU A 52 10.71 8.16 8.32
C LEU A 52 11.09 8.74 9.68
N ASP A 53 10.34 9.73 10.16
CA ASP A 53 10.57 10.34 11.47
C ASP A 53 10.50 9.31 12.61
N SER A 54 9.51 8.40 12.55
CA SER A 54 9.43 7.27 13.48
C SER A 54 10.59 6.28 13.34
N LEU A 55 11.08 6.04 12.12
CA LEU A 55 12.15 5.07 11.86
C LEU A 55 13.54 5.60 12.16
N VAL A 56 13.77 6.90 12.05
CA VAL A 56 15.06 7.52 12.40
C VAL A 56 15.30 7.42 13.91
N ARG A 57 14.24 7.48 14.72
CA ARG A 57 14.29 7.28 16.16
C ARG A 57 14.42 5.82 16.61
N ALA A 58 14.17 4.86 15.72
CA ALA A 58 14.22 3.44 16.05
C ALA A 58 15.66 2.89 16.05
N SER A 59 15.95 1.96 16.95
CA SER A 59 17.25 1.28 16.99
C SER A 59 17.42 0.29 15.83
N ARG A 60 18.68 0.07 15.42
CA ARG A 60 19.03 -0.87 14.36
C ARG A 60 18.97 -2.30 14.91
N THR A 61 18.25 -3.18 14.22
CA THR A 61 17.85 -4.50 14.76
C THR A 61 18.14 -5.68 13.82
N VAL A 62 18.50 -5.48 12.55
CA VAL A 62 18.56 -6.59 11.56
C VAL A 62 19.87 -6.64 10.75
N HIS A 63 20.37 -7.86 10.50
CA HIS A 63 21.64 -8.20 9.85
C HIS A 63 21.49 -9.10 8.59
N GLY A 64 20.76 -8.64 7.57
CA GLY A 64 20.64 -9.35 6.28
C GLY A 64 21.26 -8.57 5.12
N LYS A 65 22.59 -8.62 4.95
CA LYS A 65 23.31 -7.76 3.98
C LYS A 65 22.99 -8.09 2.51
N GLU A 66 22.88 -9.36 2.15
CA GLU A 66 22.63 -9.80 0.76
C GLU A 66 21.26 -9.34 0.24
N LEU A 67 20.19 -9.60 1.01
CA LEU A 67 18.85 -9.15 0.64
C LEU A 67 18.74 -7.62 0.62
N GLN A 68 19.46 -6.95 1.54
CA GLN A 68 19.54 -5.49 1.54
C GLN A 68 20.18 -4.95 0.26
N ALA A 69 21.29 -5.55 -0.16
CA ALA A 69 22.01 -5.15 -1.37
C ALA A 69 21.14 -5.37 -2.62
N LEU A 70 20.42 -6.50 -2.70
CA LEU A 70 19.47 -6.76 -3.79
C LEU A 70 18.35 -5.72 -3.84
N LYS A 71 17.67 -5.46 -2.72
CA LYS A 71 16.59 -4.45 -2.63
C LYS A 71 17.10 -3.05 -2.99
N LEU A 72 18.28 -2.69 -2.49
CA LEU A 72 18.90 -1.41 -2.79
C LEU A 72 19.26 -1.30 -4.28
N GLY A 73 19.85 -2.33 -4.87
CA GLY A 73 20.17 -2.38 -6.30
C GLY A 73 18.93 -2.22 -7.17
N LEU A 74 17.85 -2.93 -6.86
CA LEU A 74 16.57 -2.81 -7.57
C LEU A 74 15.97 -1.40 -7.47
N THR A 75 15.92 -0.83 -6.27
CA THR A 75 15.33 0.51 -6.04
C THR A 75 16.16 1.63 -6.65
N VAL A 76 17.49 1.54 -6.61
CA VAL A 76 18.40 2.46 -7.30
C VAL A 76 18.23 2.37 -8.81
N THR A 77 18.14 1.16 -9.37
CA THR A 77 17.91 0.96 -10.81
C THR A 77 16.59 1.57 -11.24
N HIS A 78 15.52 1.40 -10.45
CA HIS A 78 14.23 2.06 -10.70
C HIS A 78 14.34 3.59 -10.69
N ALA A 79 15.09 4.17 -9.75
CA ALA A 79 15.32 5.61 -9.71
C ALA A 79 16.09 6.12 -10.94
N ILE A 80 17.12 5.39 -11.40
CA ILE A 80 17.86 5.71 -12.64
C ILE A 80 16.91 5.72 -13.84
N LEU A 81 16.05 4.69 -13.98
CA LEU A 81 15.06 4.64 -15.06
C LEU A 81 14.09 5.84 -15.00
N ARG A 82 13.69 6.29 -13.81
CA ARG A 82 12.85 7.49 -13.64
C ARG A 82 13.59 8.78 -14.04
N VAL A 83 14.88 8.90 -13.75
CA VAL A 83 15.71 10.04 -14.24
C VAL A 83 15.78 10.05 -15.76
N VAL A 84 16.03 8.89 -16.38
CA VAL A 84 16.09 8.80 -17.84
C VAL A 84 14.75 9.19 -18.48
N LEU A 85 13.62 8.73 -17.91
CA LEU A 85 12.28 9.14 -18.36
C LEU A 85 12.10 10.66 -18.28
N MET A 86 12.48 11.27 -17.15
CA MET A 86 12.41 12.72 -16.97
C MET A 86 13.23 13.48 -18.02
N CYS A 87 14.43 13.00 -18.39
CA CYS A 87 15.23 13.61 -19.45
C CYS A 87 14.54 13.50 -20.83
N ILE A 88 13.91 12.36 -21.13
CA ILE A 88 13.20 12.13 -22.39
C ILE A 88 11.93 12.99 -22.46
N THR A 89 11.22 13.18 -21.34
CA THR A 89 10.01 14.02 -21.30
C THR A 89 10.33 15.51 -21.26
N ALA A 90 11.45 15.91 -20.64
CA ALA A 90 11.95 17.28 -20.68
C ALA A 90 12.34 17.74 -22.10
N SER A 91 12.79 16.80 -22.95
CA SER A 91 13.10 17.04 -24.36
C SER A 91 11.89 16.91 -25.31
N ALA A 92 10.68 16.72 -24.77
CA ALA A 92 9.46 16.64 -25.56
C ALA A 92 8.84 18.02 -25.89
N GLY A 93 7.96 18.04 -26.89
CA GLY A 93 7.28 19.25 -27.37
C GLY A 93 6.48 19.97 -26.28
N ALA A 94 6.24 21.28 -26.49
CA ALA A 94 5.79 22.20 -25.45
C ALA A 94 4.39 21.91 -24.85
N TRP A 95 3.49 21.25 -25.58
CA TRP A 95 2.06 21.23 -25.26
C TRP A 95 1.69 20.47 -23.97
N LEU A 96 2.40 19.39 -23.63
CA LEU A 96 2.20 18.61 -22.38
C LEU A 96 3.43 18.57 -21.47
N ARG A 97 4.49 19.31 -21.83
CA ARG A 97 5.79 19.25 -21.17
C ARG A 97 5.70 19.53 -19.67
N THR A 98 4.97 20.57 -19.27
CA THR A 98 4.89 20.97 -17.86
C THR A 98 4.25 19.90 -16.99
N LEU A 99 3.15 19.27 -17.45
CA LEU A 99 2.47 18.22 -16.71
C LEU A 99 3.33 16.95 -16.61
N PHE A 100 3.98 16.57 -17.71
CA PHE A 100 4.86 15.39 -17.73
C PHE A 100 6.07 15.60 -16.82
N VAL A 101 6.74 16.74 -16.92
CA VAL A 101 7.90 17.06 -16.08
C VAL A 101 7.50 17.12 -14.60
N ALA A 102 6.35 17.71 -14.25
CA ALA A 102 5.87 17.73 -12.88
C ALA A 102 5.56 16.33 -12.34
N ALA A 103 4.89 15.48 -13.13
CA ALA A 103 4.58 14.10 -12.76
C ALA A 103 5.84 13.25 -12.60
N ASP A 104 6.78 13.35 -13.54
CA ASP A 104 8.04 12.61 -13.49
C ASP A 104 8.95 13.10 -12.35
N ALA A 105 8.99 14.42 -12.07
CA ALA A 105 9.72 14.98 -10.93
C ALA A 105 9.16 14.45 -9.60
N LEU A 106 7.84 14.45 -9.43
CA LEU A 106 7.22 13.92 -8.21
C LEU A 106 7.46 12.41 -8.08
N GLY A 107 7.38 11.68 -9.19
CA GLY A 107 7.71 10.26 -9.25
C GLY A 107 9.17 9.97 -8.91
N LEU A 108 10.10 10.84 -9.31
CA LEU A 108 11.52 10.74 -8.96
C LEU A 108 11.74 10.96 -7.46
N VAL A 109 11.12 12.00 -6.87
CA VAL A 109 11.18 12.22 -5.42
C VAL A 109 10.61 11.01 -4.67
N ALA A 110 9.49 10.46 -5.13
CA ALA A 110 8.94 9.23 -4.56
C ALA A 110 9.91 8.05 -4.68
N ALA A 111 10.59 7.86 -5.81
CA ALA A 111 11.59 6.80 -6.00
C ALA A 111 12.78 6.94 -5.04
N VAL A 112 13.28 8.15 -4.81
CA VAL A 112 14.34 8.41 -3.81
C VAL A 112 13.87 8.03 -2.41
N LEU A 113 12.64 8.40 -2.06
CA LEU A 113 12.08 8.05 -0.75
C LEU A 113 11.83 6.54 -0.59
N VAL A 114 11.49 5.83 -1.67
CA VAL A 114 11.42 4.36 -1.68
C VAL A 114 12.78 3.76 -1.33
N ILE A 115 13.89 4.27 -1.89
CA ILE A 115 15.25 3.82 -1.55
C ILE A 115 15.52 4.00 -0.06
N VAL A 116 15.27 5.21 0.46
CA VAL A 116 15.51 5.53 1.88
C VAL A 116 14.65 4.64 2.78
N LEU A 117 13.36 4.52 2.48
CA LEU A 117 12.43 3.75 3.30
C LEU A 117 12.76 2.25 3.28
N SER A 118 13.06 1.67 2.12
CA SER A 118 13.47 0.27 1.99
C SER A 118 14.74 -0.02 2.79
N ALA A 119 15.74 0.86 2.74
CA ALA A 119 16.99 0.71 3.51
C ALA A 119 16.78 0.85 5.04
N LEU A 120 16.00 1.84 5.47
CA LEU A 120 15.73 2.08 6.89
C LEU A 120 14.89 0.96 7.48
N GLU A 121 13.85 0.52 6.78
CA GLU A 121 13.01 -0.58 7.27
C GLU A 121 13.72 -1.91 7.22
N HIS A 122 14.61 -2.14 6.25
CA HIS A 122 15.41 -3.35 6.25
C HIS A 122 16.32 -3.45 7.47
N SER A 123 16.91 -2.33 7.90
CA SER A 123 17.89 -2.28 8.99
C SER A 123 17.28 -2.12 10.39
N ARG A 124 16.14 -1.43 10.51
CA ARG A 124 15.53 -1.04 11.79
C ARG A 124 14.16 -1.68 12.06
N SER A 125 13.60 -2.42 11.10
CA SER A 125 12.33 -3.12 11.30
C SER A 125 12.44 -4.62 10.97
N PRO A 126 12.06 -5.50 11.93
CA PRO A 126 11.95 -6.93 11.63
C PRO A 126 10.81 -7.21 10.65
N ARG A 127 9.79 -6.35 10.61
CA ARG A 127 8.64 -6.43 9.72
C ARG A 127 8.87 -5.63 8.42
N PRO A 128 8.53 -6.14 7.23
CA PRO A 128 8.61 -5.34 5.99
C PRO A 128 7.49 -4.27 5.95
N SER A 129 7.69 -3.19 5.19
CA SER A 129 6.75 -2.06 5.14
C SER A 129 5.36 -2.49 4.73
N ILE A 130 4.38 -2.07 5.51
CA ILE A 130 2.99 -2.04 5.03
C ILE A 130 2.80 -0.85 4.08
N LEU A 131 3.38 0.31 4.39
CA LEU A 131 3.22 1.53 3.59
C LEU A 131 3.85 1.38 2.20
N LEU A 132 5.11 0.94 2.13
CA LEU A 132 5.80 0.73 0.86
C LEU A 132 5.14 -0.37 0.04
N GLY A 133 4.77 -1.49 0.68
CA GLY A 133 4.07 -2.59 0.00
C GLY A 133 2.74 -2.15 -0.60
N LEU A 134 1.93 -1.39 0.14
CA LEU A 134 0.66 -0.86 -0.36
C LEU A 134 0.86 0.12 -1.53
N TYR A 135 1.82 1.05 -1.40
CA TYR A 135 2.15 2.00 -2.46
C TYR A 135 2.58 1.30 -3.75
N LEU A 136 3.48 0.31 -3.65
CA LEU A 136 3.94 -0.47 -4.81
C LEU A 136 2.80 -1.30 -5.41
N CYS A 137 2.00 -1.97 -4.58
CA CYS A 137 0.86 -2.78 -5.04
C CYS A 137 -0.19 -1.94 -5.79
N LEU A 138 -0.49 -0.73 -5.29
CA LEU A 138 -1.48 0.15 -5.89
C LEU A 138 -0.97 0.80 -7.17
N THR A 139 0.29 1.28 -7.19
CA THR A 139 0.82 2.05 -8.34
C THR A 139 1.31 1.18 -9.49
N THR A 140 1.71 -0.07 -9.25
CA THR A 140 2.18 -0.98 -10.31
C THR A 140 1.14 -1.24 -11.42
N PRO A 141 -0.13 -1.59 -11.13
CA PRO A 141 -1.13 -1.77 -12.19
C PRO A 141 -1.44 -0.45 -12.91
N LEU A 142 -1.44 0.68 -12.20
CA LEU A 142 -1.67 2.00 -12.81
C LEU A 142 -0.54 2.40 -13.77
N ASP A 143 0.71 2.09 -13.40
CA ASP A 143 1.88 2.24 -14.27
C ASP A 143 1.81 1.32 -15.50
N ALA A 144 1.26 0.11 -15.35
CA ALA A 144 1.07 -0.81 -16.46
C ALA A 144 0.04 -0.29 -17.48
N VAL A 145 -1.08 0.27 -17.01
CA VAL A 145 -2.07 0.95 -17.88
C VAL A 145 -1.41 2.12 -18.60
N SER A 146 -0.74 3.01 -17.86
CA SER A 146 -0.05 4.17 -18.44
C SER A 146 1.02 3.78 -19.46
N SER A 147 1.70 2.65 -19.24
CA SER A 147 2.70 2.11 -20.18
C SER A 147 2.05 1.64 -21.48
N ARG A 148 0.90 0.96 -21.41
CA ARG A 148 0.13 0.57 -22.60
C ARG A 148 -0.34 1.80 -23.38
N THR A 149 -0.88 2.80 -22.69
CA THR A 149 -1.33 4.06 -23.30
C THR A 149 -0.17 4.76 -24.03
N LEU A 150 1.03 4.79 -23.42
CA LEU A 150 2.23 5.35 -24.06
C LEU A 150 2.68 4.57 -25.31
N TRP A 151 2.57 3.24 -25.31
CA TRP A 151 2.89 2.42 -26.49
C TRP A 151 1.93 2.70 -27.65
N LEU A 152 0.64 2.85 -27.38
CA LEU A 152 -0.37 3.16 -28.39
C LEU A 152 -0.28 4.62 -28.88
N ALA A 153 0.18 5.53 -28.02
CA ALA A 153 0.39 6.93 -28.37
C ALA A 153 1.76 7.22 -29.01
N ALA A 154 2.64 6.23 -29.16
CA ALA A 154 4.00 6.46 -29.65
C ALA A 154 4.04 6.75 -31.16
N GLY A 155 4.28 8.00 -31.54
CA GLY A 155 4.33 8.43 -32.95
C GLY A 155 5.70 8.33 -33.63
N ASN A 156 6.78 8.33 -32.85
CA ASN A 156 8.15 8.30 -33.37
C ASN A 156 9.06 7.35 -32.58
N SER A 157 10.32 7.19 -33.03
CA SER A 157 11.32 6.34 -32.37
C SER A 157 11.62 6.78 -30.93
N VAL A 158 11.65 8.08 -30.65
CA VAL A 158 11.90 8.63 -29.31
C VAL A 158 10.74 8.35 -28.36
N ALA A 159 9.50 8.42 -28.83
CA ALA A 159 8.31 8.07 -28.06
C ALA A 159 8.29 6.57 -27.73
N ARG A 160 8.64 5.71 -28.70
CA ARG A 160 8.81 4.26 -28.48
C ARG A 160 9.91 3.95 -27.46
N LEU A 161 11.03 4.67 -27.51
CA LEU A 161 12.10 4.54 -26.52
C LEU A 161 11.61 4.88 -25.11
N GLY A 162 10.86 5.97 -24.93
CA GLY A 162 10.35 6.28 -23.60
C GLY A 162 9.23 5.34 -23.14
N ALA A 163 8.42 4.81 -24.05
CA ALA A 163 7.45 3.76 -23.73
C ALA A 163 8.17 2.48 -23.25
N SER A 164 9.26 2.07 -23.91
CA SER A 164 10.06 0.91 -23.51
C SER A 164 10.73 1.11 -22.14
N ILE A 165 11.30 2.29 -21.89
CA ILE A 165 11.90 2.61 -20.58
C ILE A 165 10.83 2.66 -19.48
N ARG A 166 9.64 3.19 -19.76
CA ARG A 166 8.51 3.18 -18.81
C ARG A 166 8.04 1.76 -18.50
N THR A 167 7.96 0.88 -19.50
CA THR A 167 7.67 -0.54 -19.24
C THR A 167 8.76 -1.19 -18.39
N ALA A 168 10.04 -0.94 -18.67
CA ALA A 168 11.13 -1.45 -17.84
C ALA A 168 11.02 -0.95 -16.40
N ALA A 169 10.76 0.35 -16.18
CA ALA A 169 10.57 0.92 -14.86
C ALA A 169 9.40 0.26 -14.10
N THR A 170 8.32 -0.07 -14.80
CA THR A 170 7.15 -0.77 -14.25
C THR A 170 7.49 -2.21 -13.85
N VAL A 171 8.26 -2.93 -14.68
CA VAL A 171 8.73 -4.29 -14.37
C VAL A 171 9.65 -4.27 -13.15
N PHE A 172 10.61 -3.35 -13.07
CA PHE A 172 11.45 -3.19 -11.89
C PHE A 172 10.62 -2.88 -10.65
N LYS A 173 9.60 -2.02 -10.76
CA LYS A 173 8.68 -1.73 -9.64
C LYS A 173 7.94 -2.97 -9.16
N LEU A 174 7.46 -3.81 -10.08
CA LEU A 174 6.84 -5.10 -9.75
C LEU A 174 7.81 -6.04 -9.04
N VAL A 175 9.05 -6.16 -9.54
CA VAL A 175 10.08 -6.99 -8.91
C VAL A 175 10.42 -6.48 -7.51
N ILE A 176 10.49 -5.15 -7.30
CA ILE A 176 10.64 -4.57 -5.96
C ILE A 176 9.46 -4.94 -5.06
N ALA A 177 8.23 -4.86 -5.57
CA ALA A 177 7.04 -5.22 -4.80
C ALA A 177 7.08 -6.68 -4.33
N LEU A 178 7.49 -7.60 -5.21
CA LEU A 178 7.67 -9.02 -4.89
C LEU A 178 8.83 -9.24 -3.90
N ALA A 179 9.95 -8.53 -4.07
CA ALA A 179 11.09 -8.61 -3.17
C ALA A 179 10.76 -8.08 -1.76
N GLU A 180 9.89 -7.07 -1.66
CA GLU A 180 9.35 -6.57 -0.38
C GLU A 180 8.28 -7.50 0.19
N ALA A 181 7.56 -8.23 -0.66
CA ALA A 181 6.59 -9.24 -0.24
C ALA A 181 7.24 -10.48 0.36
N TRP A 182 8.47 -10.81 -0.07
CA TRP A 182 9.13 -12.02 0.39
C TRP A 182 9.45 -11.96 1.90
N PRO A 183 8.97 -12.94 2.68
CA PRO A 183 9.20 -12.96 4.11
C PRO A 183 10.70 -13.10 4.38
N LYS A 184 11.22 -12.25 5.27
CA LYS A 184 12.62 -12.29 5.71
C LYS A 184 12.96 -13.54 6.56
N SER A 185 11.99 -14.45 6.77
CA SER A 185 12.08 -15.58 7.71
C SER A 185 13.27 -16.51 7.48
N ARG A 186 13.73 -16.68 6.23
CA ARG A 186 14.89 -17.53 5.90
C ARG A 186 16.25 -16.94 6.29
N TRP A 187 16.33 -15.63 6.59
CA TRP A 187 17.60 -14.94 6.91
C TRP A 187 17.69 -14.46 8.36
N PHE A 188 16.76 -14.87 9.23
CA PHE A 188 16.88 -14.66 10.68
C PHE A 188 17.54 -15.88 11.33
N THR A 189 18.88 -15.88 11.40
CA THR A 189 19.64 -17.02 11.95
C THR A 189 20.34 -16.76 13.28
N SER A 190 20.11 -15.62 13.98
CA SER A 190 20.87 -15.39 15.23
C SER A 190 20.16 -14.66 16.38
N SER A 191 18.97 -14.06 16.19
CA SER A 191 18.29 -13.33 17.29
C SER A 191 16.79 -13.63 17.42
N HIS A 192 16.26 -14.60 16.67
CA HIS A 192 14.85 -14.95 16.70
C HIS A 192 14.75 -16.32 17.34
N ASP A 193 14.35 -16.35 18.61
CA ASP A 193 14.00 -17.60 19.27
C ASP A 193 12.56 -17.95 18.84
N PRO A 194 12.36 -18.99 18.00
CA PRO A 194 11.02 -19.37 17.51
C PRO A 194 10.06 -19.73 18.65
N ALA A 195 10.55 -19.92 19.87
CA ALA A 195 9.74 -20.12 21.07
C ALA A 195 9.13 -18.83 21.65
N THR A 196 9.64 -17.63 21.31
CA THR A 196 9.21 -16.38 21.97
C THR A 196 8.59 -15.33 21.04
N ASP A 197 8.87 -15.35 19.74
CA ASP A 197 8.35 -14.36 18.79
C ASP A 197 7.28 -14.94 17.85
N SER A 198 6.11 -14.29 17.83
CA SER A 198 5.00 -14.66 16.95
C SER A 198 5.36 -14.45 15.47
N PRO A 199 5.07 -15.39 14.56
CA PRO A 199 5.33 -15.25 13.13
C PRO A 199 4.55 -14.08 12.48
N GLU A 200 3.44 -13.65 13.09
CA GLU A 200 2.70 -12.45 12.71
C GLU A 200 3.57 -11.18 12.73
N ASN A 201 4.53 -11.10 13.66
CA ASN A 201 5.39 -9.92 13.82
C ASN A 201 6.43 -9.77 12.71
N VAL A 202 6.75 -10.87 12.05
CA VAL A 202 7.69 -10.91 10.93
C VAL A 202 6.94 -10.93 9.58
N ALA A 203 5.62 -11.20 9.60
CA ALA A 203 4.79 -11.29 8.42
C ALA A 203 4.65 -9.93 7.70
N GLY A 204 4.92 -9.95 6.40
CA GLY A 204 4.73 -8.78 5.55
C GLY A 204 3.28 -8.49 5.20
N PRO A 205 3.00 -7.34 4.57
CA PRO A 205 1.64 -6.90 4.29
C PRO A 205 0.83 -7.92 3.47
N TYR A 206 1.45 -8.53 2.46
CA TYR A 206 0.78 -9.53 1.63
C TYR A 206 0.49 -10.83 2.38
N SER A 207 1.43 -11.27 3.22
CA SER A 207 1.22 -12.45 4.08
C SER A 207 0.13 -12.21 5.11
N LEU A 208 0.03 -10.97 5.61
CA LEU A 208 -1.03 -10.56 6.52
C LEU A 208 -2.40 -10.54 5.83
N ALA A 209 -2.46 -9.96 4.62
CA ALA A 209 -3.68 -9.87 3.83
C ALA A 209 -4.23 -11.26 3.43
N THR A 210 -3.33 -12.19 3.11
CA THR A 210 -3.69 -13.56 2.72
C THR A 210 -3.73 -14.53 3.90
N PHE A 211 -3.44 -14.05 5.12
CA PHE A 211 -3.23 -14.88 6.31
C PHE A 211 -2.28 -16.07 6.08
N SER A 212 -1.34 -15.95 5.13
CA SER A 212 -0.43 -17.05 4.78
C SER A 212 0.54 -17.41 5.90
N TRP A 213 0.77 -16.47 6.84
CA TRP A 213 1.54 -16.74 8.06
C TRP A 213 0.87 -17.77 8.99
N LEU A 214 -0.43 -17.99 8.86
CA LEU A 214 -1.20 -18.98 9.60
C LEU A 214 -1.14 -20.38 8.96
N TYR A 215 -0.66 -20.48 7.72
CA TYR A 215 -0.57 -21.73 6.97
C TYR A 215 0.17 -22.86 7.71
N PRO A 216 1.30 -22.63 8.41
CA PRO A 216 1.96 -23.67 9.20
C PRO A 216 1.07 -24.24 10.30
N LEU A 217 0.24 -23.41 10.94
CA LEU A 217 -0.69 -23.85 11.99
C LEU A 217 -1.80 -24.72 11.41
N PHE A 218 -2.34 -24.35 10.24
CA PHE A 218 -3.32 -25.19 9.54
C PHE A 218 -2.74 -26.54 9.12
N LEU A 219 -1.49 -26.57 8.66
CA LEU A 219 -0.82 -27.83 8.32
C LEU A 219 -0.59 -28.70 9.56
N THR A 220 -0.25 -28.10 10.69
CA THR A 220 -0.14 -28.80 11.99
C THR A 220 -1.48 -29.35 12.43
N GLY A 221 -2.56 -28.55 12.37
CA GLY A 221 -3.92 -28.97 12.68
C GLY A 221 -4.44 -30.07 11.77
N TYR A 222 -4.00 -30.11 10.51
CA TYR A 222 -4.30 -31.20 9.57
C TYR A 222 -3.60 -32.50 9.96
N ARG A 223 -2.40 -32.41 10.54
CA ARG A 223 -1.58 -33.59 10.92
C ARG A 223 -1.83 -34.08 12.35
N LYS A 224 -2.20 -33.19 13.28
CA LYS A 224 -2.45 -33.52 14.69
C LYS A 224 -3.48 -32.59 15.31
N ALA A 225 -4.14 -33.06 16.37
CA ALA A 225 -4.97 -32.20 17.22
C ALA A 225 -4.09 -31.11 17.85
N ILE A 226 -4.52 -29.85 17.70
CA ILE A 226 -3.77 -28.68 18.15
C ILE A 226 -3.76 -28.64 19.68
N THR A 227 -2.56 -28.59 20.26
CA THR A 227 -2.38 -28.40 21.71
C THR A 227 -1.91 -26.97 22.01
N THR A 228 -2.01 -26.52 23.27
CA THR A 228 -1.62 -25.15 23.68
C THR A 228 -0.15 -24.84 23.37
N GLY A 229 0.73 -25.84 23.34
CA GLY A 229 2.13 -25.69 22.97
C GLY A 229 2.38 -25.51 21.46
N ASP A 230 1.38 -25.78 20.62
CA ASP A 230 1.46 -25.61 19.17
C ASP A 230 0.94 -24.25 18.68
N LEU A 231 0.28 -23.49 19.57
CA LEU A 231 -0.20 -22.15 19.27
C LEU A 231 0.98 -21.18 19.28
N PHE A 232 0.90 -20.18 18.41
CA PHE A 232 1.86 -19.08 18.42
C PHE A 232 1.77 -18.30 19.73
N THR A 233 2.93 -17.84 20.21
CA THR A 233 2.98 -16.92 21.35
C THR A 233 2.21 -15.64 21.01
N LEU A 234 1.56 -15.05 22.01
CA LEU A 234 0.81 -13.79 21.83
C LEU A 234 1.80 -12.67 21.48
N ASP A 235 1.45 -11.85 20.48
CA ASP A 235 2.27 -10.70 20.08
C ASP A 235 2.60 -9.82 21.30
N LYS A 236 3.89 -9.49 21.48
CA LYS A 236 4.39 -8.58 22.52
C LYS A 236 3.61 -7.26 22.55
N SER A 237 3.16 -6.75 21.40
CA SER A 237 2.38 -5.51 21.36
C SER A 237 0.97 -5.61 21.96
N LEU A 238 0.43 -6.85 22.04
CA LEU A 238 -0.82 -7.22 22.68
C LEU A 238 -0.59 -7.77 24.10
N SER A 239 0.67 -7.91 24.54
CA SER A 239 0.99 -8.35 25.89
C SER A 239 0.54 -7.32 26.92
N SER A 240 -0.01 -7.81 28.04
CA SER A 240 -0.47 -6.97 29.14
C SER A 240 0.63 -6.04 29.66
N ALA A 241 1.89 -6.49 29.61
CA ALA A 241 3.06 -5.71 30.03
C ALA A 241 3.32 -4.49 29.13
N THR A 242 3.38 -4.66 27.81
CA THR A 242 3.64 -3.55 26.87
C THR A 242 2.47 -2.59 26.79
N VAL A 243 1.23 -3.09 26.93
CA VAL A 243 0.08 -2.19 26.99
C VAL A 243 0.10 -1.38 28.29
N ARG A 244 0.44 -1.98 29.44
CA ARG A 244 0.62 -1.29 30.71
C ARG A 244 1.71 -0.20 30.62
N GLU A 245 2.80 -0.49 29.95
CA GLU A 245 3.92 0.45 29.76
C GLU A 245 3.54 1.63 28.85
N LYS A 246 2.82 1.38 27.73
CA LYS A 246 2.21 2.45 26.92
C LYS A 246 1.25 3.30 27.75
N LEU A 247 0.42 2.65 28.56
CA LEU A 247 -0.52 3.33 29.46
C LEU A 247 0.22 4.25 30.45
N GLN A 248 1.30 3.76 31.05
CA GLN A 248 2.16 4.53 31.96
C GLN A 248 2.84 5.71 31.25
N ALA A 249 3.36 5.49 30.04
CA ALA A 249 3.97 6.53 29.21
C ALA A 249 2.96 7.61 28.74
N PHE A 250 1.68 7.27 28.60
CA PHE A 250 0.59 8.22 28.34
C PHE A 250 0.16 9.04 29.58
N GLY A 251 0.89 8.92 30.70
CA GLY A 251 0.78 9.81 31.86
C GLY A 251 -0.02 9.27 33.03
N LEU A 252 -0.28 7.96 33.10
CA LEU A 252 -1.04 7.39 34.23
C LEU A 252 -0.37 7.54 35.59
N ASN A 253 0.97 7.53 35.65
CA ASN A 253 1.67 7.74 36.92
C ASN A 253 1.50 9.19 37.44
N SER A 254 1.36 10.16 36.53
CA SER A 254 1.17 11.58 36.87
C SER A 254 -0.27 11.94 37.25
N ALA A 255 -1.22 11.02 37.02
CA ALA A 255 -2.62 11.20 37.35
C ALA A 255 -2.99 10.66 38.75
N VAL A 256 -2.12 9.79 39.31
CA VAL A 256 -2.26 9.19 40.64
C VAL A 256 -1.61 10.07 41.72
N SER A 257 -0.60 10.87 41.37
CA SER A 257 0.05 11.81 42.28
C SER A 257 -0.49 13.23 42.09
N HIS A 258 -1.41 13.60 42.98
CA HIS A 258 -1.89 14.96 43.25
C HIS A 258 -2.84 15.64 42.24
N ASP A 259 -4.01 15.96 42.80
CA ASP A 259 -4.94 17.04 42.45
C ASP A 259 -6.08 16.77 41.45
N THR A 260 -7.26 17.27 41.80
CA THR A 260 -8.60 16.87 41.32
C THR A 260 -8.89 17.27 39.87
N LYS A 261 -7.94 17.94 39.20
CA LYS A 261 -7.95 18.29 37.75
C LYS A 261 -7.56 17.12 36.83
N SER A 262 -7.13 15.99 37.38
CA SER A 262 -6.61 14.78 36.70
C SER A 262 -7.60 14.03 35.78
N ARG A 263 -8.92 14.11 36.03
CA ARG A 263 -9.93 13.30 35.31
C ARG A 263 -9.99 13.58 33.80
N PHE A 264 -9.86 14.84 33.40
CA PHE A 264 -9.88 15.24 31.99
C PHE A 264 -8.57 14.95 31.26
N SER A 265 -7.44 14.91 31.99
CA SER A 265 -6.13 14.54 31.43
C SER A 265 -6.10 13.05 31.07
N LEU A 266 -6.58 12.20 31.98
CA LEU A 266 -6.77 10.77 31.71
C LEU A 266 -7.72 10.53 30.54
N LEU A 267 -8.88 11.20 30.51
CA LEU A 267 -9.81 11.11 29.39
C LEU A 267 -9.18 11.60 28.07
N GLY A 268 -8.34 12.64 28.11
CA GLY A 268 -7.64 13.20 26.96
C GLY A 268 -6.59 12.26 26.37
N SER A 269 -5.71 11.69 27.21
CA SER A 269 -4.70 10.72 26.76
C SER A 269 -5.35 9.43 26.26
N LEU A 270 -6.39 8.97 26.95
CA LEU A 270 -7.11 7.75 26.60
C LEU A 270 -7.92 7.93 25.30
N SER A 271 -8.61 9.06 25.14
CA SER A 271 -9.31 9.38 23.90
C SER A 271 -8.33 9.51 22.73
N LYS A 272 -7.16 10.12 22.91
CA LYS A 272 -6.14 10.21 21.85
C LYS A 272 -5.63 8.84 21.41
N ALA A 273 -5.39 7.92 22.35
CA ALA A 273 -5.01 6.54 22.06
C ALA A 273 -6.15 5.76 21.36
N LEU A 274 -7.40 5.95 21.81
CA LEU A 274 -8.58 5.30 21.22
C LEU A 274 -8.85 5.82 19.81
N ILE A 275 -8.78 7.14 19.61
CA ILE A 275 -9.04 7.82 18.33
C ILE A 275 -8.02 7.38 17.28
N ALA A 276 -6.73 7.30 17.64
CA ALA A 276 -5.69 6.80 16.73
C ALA A 276 -5.94 5.34 16.30
N SER A 277 -6.42 4.51 17.24
CA SER A 277 -6.87 3.15 16.94
C SER A 277 -8.12 3.14 16.06
N PHE A 278 -9.11 3.98 16.34
CA PHE A 278 -10.40 4.02 15.65
C PHE A 278 -10.30 4.52 14.20
N PHE A 279 -9.30 5.34 13.86
CA PHE A 279 -9.11 5.83 12.50
C PHE A 279 -8.45 4.83 11.55
N ASN A 280 -7.61 3.93 12.07
CA ASN A 280 -6.85 3.00 11.24
C ASN A 280 -7.71 1.97 10.43
N PRO A 281 -8.85 1.43 10.92
CA PRO A 281 -9.71 0.51 10.17
C PRO A 281 -10.79 1.22 9.33
N ILE A 282 -11.02 2.53 9.56
CA ILE A 282 -11.99 3.31 8.78
C ILE A 282 -11.56 3.36 7.32
N LEU A 283 -10.26 3.53 7.06
CA LEU A 283 -9.74 3.64 5.70
C LEU A 283 -10.02 2.36 4.87
N PRO A 284 -9.63 1.13 5.31
CA PRO A 284 -10.03 -0.10 4.63
C PRO A 284 -11.55 -0.27 4.49
N ARG A 285 -12.34 0.19 5.47
CA ARG A 285 -13.80 0.09 5.40
C ARG A 285 -14.40 1.02 4.34
N LEU A 286 -13.87 2.23 4.21
CA LEU A 286 -14.28 3.16 3.16
C LEU A 286 -13.94 2.61 1.78
N VAL A 287 -12.73 2.05 1.60
CA VAL A 287 -12.34 1.39 0.34
C VAL A 287 -13.24 0.19 0.04
N LEU A 288 -13.56 -0.63 1.04
CA LEU A 288 -14.49 -1.75 0.85
C LEU A 288 -15.87 -1.24 0.42
N ALA A 289 -16.41 -0.21 1.10
CA ALA A 289 -17.71 0.36 0.79
C ALA A 289 -17.76 0.98 -0.61
N THR A 290 -16.71 1.68 -1.05
CA THR A 290 -16.68 2.23 -2.42
C THR A 290 -16.61 1.11 -3.46
N LEU A 291 -15.79 0.07 -3.24
CA LEU A 291 -15.71 -1.06 -4.15
C LEU A 291 -17.02 -1.86 -4.23
N THR A 292 -17.74 -2.04 -3.12
CA THR A 292 -19.06 -2.70 -3.17
C THR A 292 -20.10 -1.85 -3.90
N LEU A 293 -20.03 -0.51 -3.78
CA LEU A 293 -20.88 0.40 -4.56
C LEU A 293 -20.57 0.38 -6.07
N PHE A 294 -19.34 0.04 -6.47
CA PHE A 294 -18.97 -0.12 -7.88
C PHE A 294 -19.45 -1.45 -8.50
N GLN A 295 -19.82 -2.46 -7.70
CA GLN A 295 -20.36 -3.73 -8.22
C GLN A 295 -21.60 -3.56 -9.12
N PRO A 296 -22.67 -2.84 -8.72
CA PRO A 296 -23.84 -2.64 -9.60
C PRO A 296 -23.48 -1.88 -10.88
N LEU A 297 -22.56 -0.91 -10.81
CA LEU A 297 -22.09 -0.15 -11.97
C LEU A 297 -21.34 -1.04 -12.98
N LEU A 298 -20.55 -1.99 -12.48
CA LEU A 298 -19.88 -2.99 -13.31
C LEU A 298 -20.90 -3.90 -13.99
N ILE A 299 -21.89 -4.41 -13.26
CA ILE A 299 -22.96 -5.25 -13.82
C ILE A 299 -23.70 -4.50 -14.92
N GLN A 300 -24.11 -3.26 -14.65
CA GLN A 300 -24.76 -2.40 -15.65
C GLN A 300 -23.89 -2.21 -16.89
N SER A 301 -22.58 -1.97 -16.72
CA SER A 301 -21.66 -1.78 -17.83
C SER A 301 -21.47 -3.06 -18.67
N VAL A 302 -21.44 -4.22 -18.01
CA VAL A 302 -21.39 -5.53 -18.68
C VAL A 302 -22.69 -5.79 -19.45
N THR A 303 -23.85 -5.54 -18.84
CA THR A 303 -25.15 -5.68 -19.52
C THR A 303 -25.23 -4.78 -20.75
N GLN A 304 -24.89 -3.49 -20.60
CA GLN A 304 -24.86 -2.54 -21.72
C GLN A 304 -23.89 -2.92 -22.82
N TYR A 305 -22.79 -3.61 -22.50
CA TYR A 305 -21.85 -4.13 -23.49
C TYR A 305 -22.43 -5.35 -24.25
N LEU A 306 -23.13 -6.23 -23.54
CA LEU A 306 -23.73 -7.44 -24.12
C LEU A 306 -24.97 -7.14 -24.97
N ASP A 307 -25.74 -6.11 -24.60
CA ASP A 307 -26.95 -5.66 -25.32
C ASP A 307 -26.63 -5.07 -26.70
N LYS A 308 -25.38 -4.65 -26.95
CA LYS A 308 -24.97 -4.12 -28.26
C LYS A 308 -24.93 -5.22 -29.33
N PRO A 309 -25.32 -4.91 -30.58
CA PRO A 309 -25.22 -5.84 -31.68
C PRO A 309 -23.76 -6.26 -31.90
N ALA A 310 -23.53 -7.47 -32.40
CA ALA A 310 -22.18 -8.05 -32.52
C ALA A 310 -21.20 -7.18 -33.33
N ILE A 311 -21.70 -6.38 -34.27
CA ILE A 311 -20.92 -5.47 -35.13
C ILE A 311 -20.35 -4.29 -34.32
N ASP A 312 -21.06 -3.83 -33.29
CA ASP A 312 -20.66 -2.67 -32.47
C ASP A 312 -19.90 -3.08 -31.19
N ARG A 313 -19.75 -4.38 -30.94
CA ARG A 313 -19.02 -4.91 -29.78
C ARG A 313 -17.52 -4.92 -30.02
N ARG A 314 -16.85 -3.95 -29.41
CA ARG A 314 -15.38 -3.83 -29.39
C ARG A 314 -14.76 -4.75 -28.36
N SER A 315 -13.87 -5.64 -28.80
CA SER A 315 -13.24 -6.65 -27.93
C SER A 315 -12.41 -6.02 -26.81
N GLU A 316 -11.83 -4.85 -27.04
CA GLU A 316 -11.02 -4.09 -26.08
C GLU A 316 -11.83 -3.69 -24.85
N VAL A 317 -13.09 -3.28 -25.06
CA VAL A 317 -14.02 -2.93 -23.97
C VAL A 317 -14.36 -4.17 -23.16
N GLY A 318 -14.58 -5.32 -23.81
CA GLY A 318 -14.84 -6.59 -23.15
C GLY A 318 -13.70 -7.04 -22.23
N TYR A 319 -12.45 -7.01 -22.72
CA TYR A 319 -11.28 -7.32 -21.90
C TYR A 319 -11.10 -6.33 -20.74
N GLY A 320 -11.39 -5.04 -20.97
CA GLY A 320 -11.43 -4.02 -19.94
C GLY A 320 -12.40 -4.32 -18.81
N LEU A 321 -13.63 -4.75 -19.14
CA LEU A 321 -14.66 -5.12 -18.17
C LEU A 321 -14.26 -6.37 -17.37
N ILE A 322 -13.63 -7.37 -18.01
CA ILE A 322 -13.10 -8.56 -17.31
C ILE A 322 -12.00 -8.16 -16.32
N ALA A 323 -11.05 -7.32 -16.76
CA ALA A 323 -9.97 -6.83 -15.90
C ALA A 323 -10.51 -5.99 -14.73
N ALA A 324 -11.49 -5.12 -14.99
CA ALA A 324 -12.17 -4.33 -13.96
C ALA A 324 -12.89 -5.23 -12.95
N ALA A 325 -13.58 -6.28 -13.42
CA ALA A 325 -14.23 -7.26 -12.54
C ALA A 325 -13.23 -7.96 -11.62
N GLY A 326 -12.11 -8.44 -12.17
CA GLY A 326 -11.05 -9.07 -11.38
C GLY A 326 -10.49 -8.12 -10.34
N LEU A 327 -10.12 -6.90 -10.73
CA LEU A 327 -9.58 -5.88 -9.84
C LEU A 327 -10.56 -5.53 -8.71
N LEU A 328 -11.85 -5.40 -9.04
CA LEU A 328 -12.90 -5.07 -8.09
C LEU A 328 -13.02 -6.15 -7.00
N HIS A 329 -13.13 -7.41 -7.39
CA HIS A 329 -13.32 -8.52 -6.46
C HIS A 329 -12.06 -8.80 -5.63
N ILE A 330 -10.87 -8.71 -6.23
CA ILE A 330 -9.60 -8.82 -5.50
C ILE A 330 -9.48 -7.67 -4.49
N GLY A 331 -9.83 -6.45 -4.89
CA GLY A 331 -9.83 -5.28 -4.01
C GLY A 331 -10.77 -5.46 -2.81
N ILE A 332 -11.99 -5.96 -3.04
CA ILE A 332 -12.96 -6.28 -1.98
C ILE A 332 -12.39 -7.31 -1.01
N ALA A 333 -11.82 -8.40 -1.52
CA ALA A 333 -11.23 -9.45 -0.70
C ALA A 333 -10.06 -8.93 0.14
N LEU A 334 -9.12 -8.20 -0.46
CA LEU A 334 -7.97 -7.62 0.27
C LEU A 334 -8.43 -6.60 1.31
N SER A 335 -9.32 -5.69 0.94
CA SER A 335 -9.81 -4.65 1.85
C SER A 335 -10.59 -5.24 3.02
N GLY A 336 -11.39 -6.27 2.75
CA GLY A 336 -12.08 -7.05 3.77
C GLY A 336 -11.11 -7.76 4.72
N ALA A 337 -10.08 -8.42 4.19
CA ALA A 337 -9.06 -9.08 5.00
C ALA A 337 -8.31 -8.10 5.91
N PHE A 338 -7.89 -6.94 5.38
CA PHE A 338 -7.25 -5.90 6.18
C PHE A 338 -8.21 -5.28 7.21
N TYR A 339 -9.46 -5.06 6.84
CA TYR A 339 -10.49 -4.56 7.76
C TYR A 339 -10.65 -5.52 8.94
N TRP A 340 -10.87 -6.81 8.69
CA TRP A 340 -11.05 -7.81 9.74
C TRP A 340 -9.79 -7.99 10.58
N TYR A 341 -8.61 -8.06 9.95
CA TYR A 341 -7.34 -8.14 10.66
C TYR A 341 -7.13 -6.97 11.64
N LEU A 342 -7.37 -5.74 11.16
CA LEU A 342 -7.29 -4.57 12.02
C LEU A 342 -8.39 -4.60 13.07
N HIS A 343 -9.62 -4.97 12.67
CA HIS A 343 -10.79 -5.02 13.52
C HIS A 343 -10.55 -5.87 14.78
N GLU A 344 -10.04 -7.09 14.58
CA GLU A 344 -9.80 -8.07 15.64
C GLU A 344 -8.69 -7.64 16.61
N ARG A 345 -7.83 -6.72 16.18
CA ARG A 345 -6.77 -6.15 17.02
C ARG A 345 -7.26 -5.01 17.93
N TYR A 346 -8.46 -4.46 17.71
CA TYR A 346 -9.06 -3.43 18.58
C TYR A 346 -9.71 -3.92 19.89
N PRO A 347 -10.43 -5.06 19.95
CA PRO A 347 -11.10 -5.48 21.18
C PRO A 347 -10.14 -5.74 22.34
N SER A 348 -8.87 -6.05 22.10
CA SER A 348 -7.84 -6.12 23.15
C SER A 348 -7.62 -4.76 23.85
N SER A 349 -7.66 -3.66 23.11
CA SER A 349 -7.57 -2.30 23.67
C SER A 349 -8.85 -1.88 24.38
N PHE A 350 -10.02 -2.36 23.93
CA PHE A 350 -11.32 -2.05 24.53
C PHE A 350 -11.63 -2.90 25.78
N ALA A 351 -11.15 -4.15 25.83
CA ALA A 351 -11.23 -5.00 27.02
C ALA A 351 -10.42 -4.39 28.17
N LEU A 352 -9.25 -3.83 27.87
CA LEU A 352 -8.46 -3.07 28.83
C LEU A 352 -9.17 -1.81 29.31
N PHE A 353 -9.91 -1.11 28.44
CA PHE A 353 -10.75 0.01 28.84
C PHE A 353 -11.82 -0.41 29.86
N ARG A 354 -12.48 -1.56 29.67
CA ARG A 354 -13.44 -2.09 30.64
C ARG A 354 -12.79 -2.45 31.98
N ILE A 355 -11.60 -3.05 31.96
CA ILE A 355 -10.84 -3.40 33.17
C ILE A 355 -10.39 -2.13 33.94
N ILE A 356 -9.98 -1.08 33.24
CA ILE A 356 -9.58 0.19 33.87
C ILE A 356 -10.81 0.95 34.41
N LEU A 357 -11.93 0.93 33.69
CA LEU A 357 -13.20 1.51 34.18
C LEU A 357 -13.74 0.76 35.39
N SER A 358 -13.61 -0.57 35.46
CA SER A 358 -14.01 -1.33 36.65
C SER A 358 -13.08 -1.07 37.82
N ALA A 359 -11.76 -0.94 37.59
CA ALA A 359 -10.79 -0.61 38.63
C ALA A 359 -10.99 0.79 39.22
N THR A 360 -11.39 1.77 38.40
CA THR A 360 -11.71 3.14 38.87
C THR A 360 -13.07 3.24 39.58
N ARG A 361 -14.02 2.34 39.29
CA ARG A 361 -15.29 2.24 40.01
C ARG A 361 -15.21 1.52 41.35
N GLY A 362 -14.20 0.67 41.57
CA GLY A 362 -14.03 -0.09 42.82
C GLY A 362 -13.25 0.64 43.93
N ALA A 363 -12.76 1.86 43.68
CA ALA A 363 -11.97 2.66 44.62
C ALA A 363 -12.76 3.84 45.22
N GLY A 364 -14.09 3.83 45.12
CA GLY A 364 -14.99 4.87 45.61
C GLY A 364 -15.77 4.44 46.84
#